data_AF-A0A7X7E446-F1
#
_entry.id   AF-A0A7X7E446-F1
#
_cell.length_a   1.000
_cell.length_b   1.000
_cell.length_c   1.000
_cell.angle_alpha   90.00
_cell.angle_beta   90.00
_cell.angle_gamma   90.00
#
_symmetry.space_group_name_H-M   'P 1'
#
loop_
_entity.id
_entity.type
_entity.pdbx_description
1 polymer ?
#
loop_
_entity_poly.entity_id
_entity_poly.type
_entity_poly.pdbx_seq_one_letter_code
_entity_poly.pdbx_strand_id
1 'polypeptide(L)'
;PDFTEEWKSKIVLPNIIQQSGYSIFSLVAQNPAGEQFKKRLDHKTYLGIVAATNFKQRVRKMLEYYHADRLNYAVAGTPNRLEYDQGFFVKLGDGAADLKPIAHLYKTQVYQLAEYLSIPEEIRKRPPTTDTYSLAQSQDEFYFQLSYEKLDLCIYAKNNGFSASDISNIVELSPAQIEKVYADIDNKRKTTRYLHLSPLLIEPVPEISR
;
A
#
# COMPACT_ATOMS: atom_id res chain seq x y z
N PRO A 1 10.55 17.07 -23.39
CA PRO A 1 9.17 17.52 -23.08
C PRO A 1 9.26 18.67 -22.09
N ASP A 2 8.63 19.80 -22.42
CA ASP A 2 8.54 20.94 -21.52
C ASP A 2 7.46 20.63 -20.48
N PHE A 3 7.85 19.90 -19.43
CA PHE A 3 6.97 19.61 -18.30
C PHE A 3 6.70 20.91 -17.54
N THR A 4 5.47 21.41 -17.60
CA THR A 4 5.01 22.56 -16.82
C THR A 4 4.32 22.09 -15.54
N GLU A 5 4.03 23.00 -14.61
CA GLU A 5 3.34 22.68 -13.34
C GLU A 5 1.92 22.11 -13.54
N GLU A 6 1.30 22.37 -14.70
CA GLU A 6 -0.03 21.87 -15.03
C GLU A 6 -0.04 20.39 -15.45
N TRP A 7 1.13 19.79 -15.68
CA TRP A 7 1.23 18.37 -16.00
C TRP A 7 0.91 17.52 -14.78
N LYS A 8 0.09 16.50 -15.01
CA LYS A 8 -0.22 15.48 -14.01
C LYS A 8 0.58 14.22 -14.29
N SER A 9 0.99 13.50 -13.27
CA SER A 9 1.69 12.23 -13.47
C SER A 9 1.39 11.22 -12.38
N LYS A 10 1.58 9.94 -12.70
CA LYS A 10 1.59 8.79 -11.79
C LYS A 10 2.53 7.70 -12.30
N ILE A 11 2.89 6.74 -11.46
CA ILE A 11 3.54 5.50 -11.92
C ILE A 11 2.55 4.35 -11.85
N VAL A 12 2.58 3.44 -12.82
CA VAL A 12 1.64 2.31 -12.92
C VAL A 12 2.40 1.00 -13.08
N LEU A 13 1.82 -0.08 -12.55
CA LEU A 13 2.24 -1.46 -12.83
C LEU A 13 1.31 -2.11 -13.86
N PRO A 14 1.83 -3.03 -14.71
CA PRO A 14 0.97 -3.89 -15.50
C PRO A 14 0.15 -4.82 -14.60
N ASN A 15 -1.08 -5.15 -15.02
CA ASN A 15 -1.95 -6.07 -14.29
C ASN A 15 -1.52 -7.53 -14.57
N ILE A 16 -0.99 -8.20 -13.54
CA ILE A 16 -0.46 -9.58 -13.64
C ILE A 16 -1.54 -10.64 -13.84
N ILE A 17 -2.81 -10.33 -13.54
CA ILE A 17 -3.92 -11.26 -13.76
C ILE A 17 -4.13 -11.45 -15.28
N GLN A 18 -3.88 -10.39 -16.06
CA GLN A 18 -4.12 -10.33 -17.49
C GLN A 18 -2.86 -10.56 -18.33
N GLN A 19 -1.65 -10.36 -17.78
CA GLN A 19 -0.39 -10.44 -18.54
C GLN A 19 0.67 -11.27 -17.81
N SER A 20 1.37 -12.13 -18.57
CA SER A 20 2.53 -12.89 -18.11
C SER A 20 3.81 -12.08 -18.33
N GLY A 21 4.65 -11.91 -17.30
CA GLY A 21 5.95 -11.23 -17.41
C GLY A 21 6.40 -10.53 -16.13
N TYR A 22 7.54 -9.82 -16.20
CA TYR A 22 8.02 -9.01 -15.07
C TYR A 22 7.16 -7.76 -14.87
N SER A 23 6.81 -7.47 -13.62
CA SER A 23 6.10 -6.24 -13.24
C SER A 23 7.08 -5.06 -13.23
N ILE A 24 7.02 -4.23 -14.27
CA ILE A 24 7.90 -3.07 -14.42
C ILE A 24 7.09 -1.78 -14.44
N PHE A 25 7.47 -0.83 -13.59
CA PHE A 25 6.81 0.46 -13.50
C PHE A 25 6.97 1.29 -14.77
N SER A 26 5.89 1.94 -15.15
CA SER A 26 5.86 2.96 -16.20
C SER A 26 5.38 4.28 -15.63
N LEU A 27 5.96 5.39 -16.08
CA LEU A 27 5.43 6.73 -15.87
C LEU A 27 4.26 6.95 -16.84
N VAL A 28 3.15 7.42 -16.31
CA VAL A 28 2.05 8.00 -17.11
C VAL A 28 2.04 9.49 -16.79
N ALA A 29 2.24 10.32 -17.80
CA ALA A 29 2.16 11.77 -17.71
C ALA A 29 0.99 12.26 -18.56
N GLN A 30 0.22 13.21 -18.05
CA GLN A 30 -0.92 13.82 -18.73
C GLN A 30 -0.65 15.31 -18.90
N ASN A 31 -0.78 15.81 -20.13
CA ASN A 31 -0.65 17.23 -20.42
C ASN A 31 -1.95 18.01 -20.10
N PRO A 32 -1.95 19.35 -20.14
CA PRO A 32 -3.14 20.15 -19.88
C PRO A 32 -4.31 19.89 -20.84
N ALA A 33 -4.02 19.44 -22.07
CA ALA A 33 -5.03 19.04 -23.05
C ALA A 33 -5.66 17.66 -22.79
N GLY A 34 -5.16 16.92 -21.79
CA GLY A 34 -5.67 15.60 -21.41
C GLY A 34 -4.99 14.41 -22.09
N GLU A 35 -4.00 14.65 -22.96
CA GLU A 35 -3.28 13.59 -23.65
C GLU A 35 -2.32 12.88 -22.69
N GLN A 36 -2.31 11.55 -22.72
CA GLN A 36 -1.48 10.72 -21.86
C GLN A 36 -0.29 10.11 -22.60
N PHE A 37 0.87 10.18 -21.98
CA PHE A 37 2.13 9.61 -22.45
C PHE A 37 2.60 8.56 -21.46
N LYS A 38 2.83 7.34 -21.95
CA LYS A 38 3.32 6.23 -21.13
C LYS A 38 4.76 5.90 -21.52
N LYS A 39 5.67 5.90 -20.54
CA LYS A 39 7.07 5.53 -20.73
C LYS A 39 7.54 4.59 -19.62
N ARG A 40 8.16 3.48 -20.00
CA ARG A 40 8.82 2.57 -19.04
C ARG A 40 9.93 3.33 -18.31
N LEU A 41 9.97 3.19 -16.98
CA LEU A 41 11.03 3.77 -16.16
C LEU A 41 12.27 2.86 -16.20
N ASP A 42 13.44 3.47 -16.35
CA ASP A 42 14.70 2.80 -16.00
C ASP A 42 14.85 2.75 -14.47
N HIS A 43 15.76 1.89 -14.00
CA HIS A 43 15.92 1.63 -12.57
C HIS A 43 16.33 2.87 -11.77
N LYS A 44 17.24 3.70 -12.30
CA LYS A 44 17.72 4.89 -11.60
C LYS A 44 16.59 5.91 -11.45
N THR A 45 15.83 6.15 -12.50
CA THR A 45 14.68 7.07 -12.47
C THR A 45 13.60 6.56 -11.52
N TYR A 46 13.29 5.27 -11.55
CA TYR A 46 12.35 4.65 -10.62
C TYR A 46 12.77 4.85 -9.16
N LEU A 47 14.03 4.56 -8.82
CA LEU A 47 14.55 4.78 -7.47
C LEU A 47 14.50 6.24 -7.03
N GLY A 48 14.75 7.18 -7.94
CA GLY A 48 14.61 8.62 -7.66
C GLY A 48 13.17 9.00 -7.27
N ILE A 49 12.17 8.49 -7.99
CA ILE A 49 10.75 8.70 -7.67
C ILE A 49 10.42 8.08 -6.30
N VAL A 50 10.82 6.83 -6.07
CA VAL A 50 10.57 6.14 -4.79
C VAL A 50 11.24 6.87 -3.61
N ALA A 51 12.45 7.39 -3.80
CA ALA A 51 13.14 8.16 -2.77
C ALA A 51 12.37 9.45 -2.43
N ALA A 52 11.90 10.19 -3.43
CA ALA A 52 11.13 11.42 -3.22
C ALA A 52 9.78 11.16 -2.54
N THR A 53 9.04 10.13 -2.98
CA THR A 53 7.75 9.78 -2.36
C THR A 53 7.92 9.28 -0.93
N ASN A 54 8.91 8.44 -0.67
CA ASN A 54 9.22 7.97 0.68
C ASN A 54 9.69 9.09 1.60
N PHE A 55 10.47 10.04 1.09
CA PHE A 55 10.91 11.20 1.86
C PHE A 55 9.72 12.03 2.36
N LYS A 56 8.74 12.31 1.49
CA LYS A 56 7.51 13.03 1.89
C LYS A 56 6.78 12.33 3.04
N GLN A 57 6.64 11.01 3.00
CA GLN A 57 5.99 10.25 4.08
C GLN A 57 6.79 10.28 5.38
N ARG A 58 8.12 10.22 5.31
CA ARG A 58 9.01 10.33 6.49
C ARG A 58 8.95 11.71 7.13
N VAL A 59 8.86 12.78 6.34
CA VAL A 59 8.71 14.15 6.88
C VAL A 59 7.40 14.29 7.68
N ARG A 60 6.28 13.73 7.20
CA ARG A 60 5.03 13.70 7.98
C ARG A 60 5.22 13.01 9.32
N LYS A 61 5.97 11.90 9.32
CA LYS A 61 6.23 11.17 10.55
C LYS A 61 7.12 11.91 11.54
N MET A 62 8.11 12.64 11.05
CA MET A 62 8.91 13.54 11.89
C MET A 62 8.02 14.60 12.56
N LEU A 63 7.05 15.16 11.84
CA LEU A 63 6.10 16.12 12.40
C LEU A 63 5.21 15.48 13.48
N GLU A 64 4.68 14.28 13.23
CA GLU A 64 3.89 13.54 14.23
C GLU A 64 4.68 13.31 15.53
N TYR A 65 5.91 12.79 15.43
CA TYR A 65 6.74 12.53 16.61
C TYR A 65 7.21 13.82 17.30
N TYR A 66 7.49 14.90 16.56
CA TYR A 66 7.77 16.20 17.17
C TYR A 66 6.63 16.65 18.10
N HIS A 67 5.39 16.50 17.66
CA HIS A 67 4.23 16.83 18.49
C HIS A 67 4.03 15.84 19.63
N ALA A 68 4.27 14.55 19.40
CA ALA A 68 4.18 13.52 20.41
C ALA A 68 5.16 13.78 21.57
N ASP A 69 6.42 14.08 21.25
CA ASP A 69 7.46 14.41 22.25
C ASP A 69 7.10 15.68 23.03
N ARG A 70 6.68 16.75 22.32
CA ARG A 70 6.32 18.03 22.93
C ARG A 70 5.10 17.93 23.86
N LEU A 71 4.20 16.98 23.61
CA LEU A 71 2.95 16.80 24.35
C LEU A 71 2.96 15.57 25.27
N ASN A 72 4.05 14.81 25.30
CA ASN A 72 4.16 13.53 25.99
C ASN A 72 3.06 12.51 25.57
N TYR A 73 2.83 12.39 24.27
CA TYR A 73 1.85 11.50 23.66
C TYR A 73 2.52 10.33 22.93
N ALA A 74 1.72 9.30 22.63
CA ALA A 74 2.09 8.24 21.70
C ALA A 74 1.54 8.54 20.29
N VAL A 75 2.24 8.07 19.27
CA VAL A 75 1.82 8.20 17.87
C VAL A 75 1.03 6.96 17.43
N ALA A 76 -0.22 7.17 16.98
CA ALA A 76 -1.05 6.12 16.42
C ALA A 76 -0.85 5.99 14.91
N GLY A 77 -0.55 4.78 14.43
CA GLY A 77 -0.39 4.47 13.01
C GLY A 77 -1.69 3.96 12.40
N THR A 78 -1.92 4.25 11.12
CA THR A 78 -3.19 3.96 10.43
C THR A 78 -3.15 2.89 9.34
N PRO A 79 -2.10 2.03 9.16
CA PRO A 79 -2.21 0.96 8.16
C PRO A 79 -3.26 -0.06 8.62
N ASN A 80 -4.14 -0.46 7.72
CA ASN A 80 -5.05 -1.58 7.94
C ASN A 80 -4.36 -2.92 7.64
N ARG A 81 -5.04 -4.05 7.87
CA ARG A 81 -4.47 -5.40 7.69
C ARG A 81 -3.96 -5.64 6.29
N LEU A 82 -4.70 -5.24 5.26
CA LEU A 82 -4.32 -5.44 3.87
C LEU A 82 -3.05 -4.64 3.57
N GLU A 83 -2.99 -3.38 3.97
CA GLU A 83 -1.82 -2.52 3.74
C GLU A 83 -0.60 -3.02 4.53
N TYR A 84 -0.81 -3.39 5.78
CA TYR A 84 0.25 -3.88 6.65
C TYR A 84 0.80 -5.23 6.14
N ASP A 85 -0.06 -6.23 5.92
CA ASP A 85 0.33 -7.57 5.49
C ASP A 85 1.08 -7.58 4.16
N GLN A 86 0.69 -6.69 3.24
CA GLN A 86 1.29 -6.60 1.91
C GLN A 86 2.52 -5.68 1.87
N GLY A 87 2.83 -4.96 2.95
CA GLY A 87 3.95 -4.00 2.98
C GLY A 87 3.70 -2.72 2.18
N PHE A 88 2.44 -2.29 2.14
CA PHE A 88 2.00 -1.07 1.47
C PHE A 88 2.08 0.14 2.42
N PHE A 89 3.31 0.48 2.81
CA PHE A 89 3.62 1.63 3.66
C PHE A 89 5.11 1.98 3.53
N VAL A 90 5.51 3.18 3.95
CA VAL A 90 6.92 3.58 3.97
C VAL A 90 7.53 3.22 5.33
N LYS A 91 8.63 2.45 5.32
CA LYS A 91 9.43 2.21 6.53
C LYS A 91 9.95 3.54 7.09
N LEU A 92 9.71 3.76 8.38
CA LEU A 92 9.95 5.02 9.10
C LEU A 92 9.13 6.23 8.59
N GLY A 93 8.13 6.01 7.73
CA GLY A 93 7.14 7.00 7.32
C GLY A 93 5.80 6.70 7.98
N ASP A 94 4.74 6.66 7.17
CA ASP A 94 3.37 6.27 7.56
C ASP A 94 3.30 4.86 8.19
N GLY A 95 4.29 4.01 7.91
CA GLY A 95 4.41 2.69 8.56
C GLY A 95 4.98 2.69 9.98
N ALA A 96 5.61 3.76 10.44
CA ALA A 96 6.05 3.87 11.84
C ALA A 96 4.87 4.26 12.74
N ALA A 97 4.93 3.91 14.01
CA ALA A 97 3.99 4.32 15.07
C ALA A 97 4.35 3.57 16.36
N ASP A 98 3.86 4.06 17.49
CA ASP A 98 3.98 3.36 18.78
C ASP A 98 2.87 2.31 18.92
N LEU A 99 1.68 2.58 18.35
CA LEU A 99 0.56 1.63 18.29
C LEU A 99 -0.16 1.71 16.95
N LYS A 100 -0.70 0.59 16.46
CA LYS A 100 -1.43 0.50 15.19
C LYS A 100 -2.80 -0.14 15.41
N PRO A 101 -3.82 0.63 15.81
CA PRO A 101 -5.06 0.09 16.36
C PRO A 101 -5.87 -0.68 15.32
N ILE A 102 -5.71 -0.40 14.03
CA ILE A 102 -6.49 -1.02 12.94
C ILE A 102 -5.68 -1.95 12.04
N ALA A 103 -4.40 -2.22 12.35
CA ALA A 103 -3.55 -3.10 11.53
C ALA A 103 -4.00 -4.57 11.52
N HIS A 104 -4.92 -4.94 12.41
CA HIS A 104 -5.54 -6.25 12.45
C HIS A 104 -6.86 -6.33 11.66
N LEU A 105 -7.43 -5.18 11.26
CA LEU A 105 -8.70 -5.11 10.54
C LEU A 105 -8.49 -5.07 9.03
N TYR A 106 -9.22 -5.91 8.30
CA TYR A 106 -9.31 -5.84 6.84
C TYR A 106 -9.87 -4.49 6.37
N LYS A 107 -9.61 -4.09 5.11
CA LYS A 107 -10.06 -2.76 4.63
C LYS A 107 -11.58 -2.63 4.69
N THR A 108 -12.29 -3.68 4.31
CA THR A 108 -13.74 -3.82 4.44
C THR A 108 -14.21 -3.64 5.89
N GLN A 109 -13.51 -4.23 6.86
CA GLN A 109 -13.82 -4.07 8.29
C GLN A 109 -13.54 -2.65 8.79
N VAL A 110 -12.52 -1.97 8.26
CA VAL A 110 -12.29 -0.54 8.57
C VAL A 110 -13.46 0.32 8.09
N TYR A 111 -14.03 0.04 6.91
CA TYR A 111 -15.22 0.75 6.43
C TYR A 111 -16.47 0.45 7.26
N GLN A 112 -16.68 -0.80 7.67
CA GLN A 112 -17.74 -1.17 8.61
C GLN A 112 -17.60 -0.43 9.95
N LEU A 113 -16.38 -0.38 10.50
CA LEU A 113 -16.09 0.36 11.73
C LEU A 113 -16.32 1.86 11.55
N ALA A 114 -15.92 2.44 10.42
CA ALA A 114 -16.14 3.85 10.12
C ALA A 114 -17.63 4.19 10.05
N GLU A 115 -18.45 3.31 9.47
CA GLU A 115 -19.91 3.46 9.48
C GLU A 115 -20.49 3.40 10.89
N TYR A 116 -20.09 2.41 11.69
CA TYR A 116 -20.51 2.29 13.08
C TYR A 116 -20.16 3.52 13.92
N LEU A 117 -18.97 4.10 13.71
CA LEU A 117 -18.52 5.33 14.36
C LEU A 117 -19.11 6.62 13.77
N SER A 118 -20.05 6.50 12.83
CA SER A 118 -20.70 7.64 12.16
C SER A 118 -19.72 8.60 11.46
N ILE A 119 -18.65 8.06 10.89
CA ILE A 119 -17.74 8.84 10.04
C ILE A 119 -18.52 9.35 8.82
N PRO A 120 -18.36 10.64 8.44
CA PRO A 120 -19.06 11.24 7.31
C PRO A 120 -19.03 10.38 6.05
N GLU A 121 -20.18 10.26 5.40
CA GLU A 121 -20.35 9.43 4.21
C GLU A 121 -19.41 9.83 3.07
N GLU A 122 -19.12 11.13 2.92
CA GLU A 122 -18.15 11.65 1.94
C GLU A 122 -16.74 11.07 2.15
N ILE A 123 -16.34 10.80 3.40
CA ILE A 123 -15.05 10.17 3.73
C ILE A 123 -15.12 8.67 3.45
N ARG A 124 -16.22 8.01 3.83
CA ARG A 124 -16.41 6.56 3.63
C ARG A 124 -16.53 6.18 2.15
N LYS A 125 -17.16 7.02 1.32
CA LYS A 125 -17.34 6.79 -0.12
C LYS A 125 -16.15 7.25 -0.96
N ARG A 126 -15.19 7.98 -0.39
CA ARG A 126 -14.00 8.41 -1.12
C ARG A 126 -13.20 7.19 -1.57
N PRO A 127 -12.89 7.05 -2.88
CA PRO A 127 -12.04 5.95 -3.35
C PRO A 127 -10.67 5.95 -2.67
N PRO A 128 -10.18 4.79 -2.18
CA PRO A 128 -8.84 4.68 -1.62
C PRO A 128 -7.76 5.11 -2.60
N THR A 129 -6.89 6.02 -2.17
CA THR A 129 -5.73 6.48 -2.94
C THR A 129 -4.55 6.76 -2.02
N THR A 130 -3.35 6.67 -2.55
CA THR A 130 -2.12 7.04 -1.82
C THR A 130 -1.93 8.55 -1.72
N ASP A 131 -2.68 9.33 -2.51
CA ASP A 131 -2.54 10.79 -2.62
C ASP A 131 -1.07 11.23 -2.82
N THR A 132 -0.32 10.39 -3.55
CA THR A 132 1.12 10.56 -3.77
C THR A 132 1.41 11.28 -5.08
N TYR A 133 0.54 11.09 -6.08
CA TYR A 133 0.70 11.51 -7.46
C TYR A 133 -0.41 12.48 -7.85
N SER A 134 -0.11 13.44 -8.72
CA SER A 134 -1.07 14.47 -9.15
C SER A 134 -2.13 13.94 -10.12
N LEU A 135 -1.83 12.83 -10.81
CA LEU A 135 -2.82 12.13 -11.62
C LEU A 135 -3.57 11.10 -10.77
N ALA A 136 -4.90 11.09 -10.85
CA ALA A 136 -5.74 10.20 -10.07
C ALA A 136 -5.39 8.72 -10.32
N GLN A 137 -5.35 7.97 -9.22
CA GLN A 137 -4.96 6.56 -9.21
C GLN A 137 -5.57 5.85 -7.99
N SER A 138 -6.13 4.66 -8.21
CA SER A 138 -6.57 3.78 -7.12
C SER A 138 -5.40 2.94 -6.59
N GLN A 139 -5.51 2.47 -5.35
CA GLN A 139 -4.54 1.52 -4.79
C GLN A 139 -4.49 0.21 -5.60
N ASP A 140 -5.62 -0.20 -6.20
CA ASP A 140 -5.73 -1.37 -7.06
C ASP A 140 -4.86 -1.21 -8.32
N GLU A 141 -4.94 -0.06 -8.98
CA GLU A 141 -4.13 0.25 -10.17
C GLU A 141 -2.65 0.39 -9.81
N PHE A 142 -2.35 0.90 -8.62
CA PHE A 142 -1.00 1.20 -8.19
C PHE A 142 -0.22 -0.03 -7.69
N TYR A 143 -0.87 -0.88 -6.88
CA TYR A 143 -0.17 -1.86 -6.06
C TYR A 143 -0.92 -3.18 -5.88
N PHE A 144 -2.21 -3.15 -5.57
CA PHE A 144 -2.94 -4.36 -5.16
C PHE A 144 -3.45 -5.22 -6.32
N GLN A 145 -3.67 -4.64 -7.50
CA GLN A 145 -4.10 -5.31 -8.74
C GLN A 145 -5.47 -6.02 -8.67
N LEU A 146 -6.15 -5.91 -7.53
CA LEU A 146 -7.47 -6.42 -7.24
C LEU A 146 -8.16 -5.41 -6.32
N SER A 147 -9.49 -5.35 -6.35
CA SER A 147 -10.22 -4.50 -5.41
C SER A 147 -10.01 -4.97 -3.98
N TYR A 148 -10.02 -4.04 -3.03
CA TYR A 148 -9.77 -4.36 -1.63
C TYR A 148 -10.79 -5.36 -1.07
N GLU A 149 -12.04 -5.37 -1.56
CA GLU A 149 -13.07 -6.33 -1.15
C GLU A 149 -12.64 -7.77 -1.52
N LYS A 150 -12.17 -7.97 -2.75
CA LYS A 150 -11.72 -9.28 -3.22
C LYS A 150 -10.39 -9.66 -2.58
N LEU A 151 -9.47 -8.70 -2.40
CA LEU A 151 -8.16 -8.97 -1.82
C LEU A 151 -8.24 -9.30 -0.31
N ASP A 152 -9.13 -8.64 0.44
CA ASP A 152 -9.39 -8.97 1.84
C ASP A 152 -9.80 -10.45 1.98
N LEU A 153 -10.74 -10.91 1.13
CA LEU A 153 -11.19 -12.30 1.10
C LEU A 153 -10.05 -13.27 0.72
N CYS A 154 -9.26 -12.94 -0.29
CA CYS A 154 -8.10 -13.76 -0.69
C CYS A 154 -7.04 -13.86 0.42
N ILE A 155 -6.71 -12.75 1.10
CA ILE A 155 -5.76 -12.76 2.22
C ILE A 155 -6.31 -13.58 3.38
N TYR A 156 -7.60 -13.42 3.72
CA TYR A 156 -8.26 -14.22 4.74
C TYR A 156 -8.21 -15.72 4.41
N ALA A 157 -8.62 -16.08 3.20
CA ALA A 157 -8.67 -17.45 2.73
C ALA A 157 -7.28 -18.11 2.80
N LYS A 158 -6.25 -17.42 2.28
CA LYS A 158 -4.86 -17.88 2.32
C LYS A 158 -4.33 -18.07 3.74
N ASN A 159 -4.65 -17.15 4.65
CA ASN A 159 -4.20 -17.23 6.05
C ASN A 159 -4.88 -18.36 6.83
N ASN A 160 -6.04 -18.83 6.37
CA ASN A 160 -6.80 -19.90 7.01
C ASN A 160 -6.74 -21.23 6.24
N GLY A 161 -5.86 -21.34 5.23
CA GLY A 161 -5.61 -22.60 4.53
C GLY A 161 -6.68 -23.00 3.51
N PHE A 162 -7.55 -22.09 3.08
CA PHE A 162 -8.51 -22.35 2.01
C PHE A 162 -7.82 -22.39 0.64
N SER A 163 -8.17 -23.40 -0.16
CA SER A 163 -7.68 -23.57 -1.52
C SER A 163 -8.31 -22.54 -2.47
N ALA A 164 -7.72 -22.36 -3.65
CA ALA A 164 -8.28 -21.49 -4.68
C ALA A 164 -9.69 -21.92 -5.12
N SER A 165 -9.97 -23.21 -5.12
CA SER A 165 -11.28 -23.75 -5.48
C SER A 165 -12.36 -23.40 -4.44
N ASP A 166 -12.01 -23.34 -3.15
CA ASP A 166 -12.96 -23.09 -2.06
C ASP A 166 -13.60 -21.70 -2.16
N ILE A 167 -12.86 -20.71 -2.67
CA ILE A 167 -13.30 -19.31 -2.72
C ILE A 167 -13.64 -18.82 -4.13
N SER A 168 -13.51 -19.66 -5.14
CA SER A 168 -13.68 -19.28 -6.56
C SER A 168 -15.02 -18.61 -6.84
N ASN A 169 -16.11 -19.15 -6.30
CA ASN A 169 -17.45 -18.59 -6.46
C ASN A 169 -17.66 -17.31 -5.64
N ILE A 170 -16.96 -17.15 -4.51
CA ILE A 170 -17.12 -16.01 -3.60
C ILE A 170 -16.41 -14.77 -4.16
N VAL A 171 -15.21 -14.96 -4.69
CA VAL A 171 -14.39 -13.87 -5.24
C VAL A 171 -14.70 -13.62 -6.73
N GLU A 172 -15.49 -14.50 -7.35
CA GLU A 172 -15.84 -14.48 -8.78
C GLU A 172 -14.58 -14.49 -9.67
N LEU A 173 -13.65 -15.38 -9.35
CA LEU A 173 -12.40 -15.60 -10.09
C LEU A 173 -12.21 -17.09 -10.30
N SER A 174 -11.62 -17.48 -11.42
CA SER A 174 -11.26 -18.89 -11.64
C SER A 174 -10.19 -19.34 -10.62
N PRO A 175 -10.13 -20.64 -10.27
CA PRO A 175 -9.09 -21.14 -9.36
C PRO A 175 -7.68 -20.78 -9.82
N ALA A 176 -7.41 -20.83 -11.13
CA ALA A 176 -6.11 -20.44 -11.69
C ALA A 176 -5.78 -18.95 -11.49
N GLN A 177 -6.77 -18.05 -11.51
CA GLN A 177 -6.56 -16.63 -11.19
C GLN A 177 -6.29 -16.44 -9.69
N ILE A 178 -7.00 -17.16 -8.82
CA ILE A 178 -6.79 -17.08 -7.37
C ILE A 178 -5.41 -17.61 -6.98
N GLU A 179 -4.93 -18.67 -7.60
CA GLU A 179 -3.54 -19.15 -7.39
C GLU A 179 -2.50 -18.08 -7.75
N LYS A 180 -2.73 -17.29 -8.81
CA LYS A 180 -1.87 -16.15 -9.14
C LYS A 180 -1.95 -15.07 -8.06
N VAL A 181 -3.14 -14.77 -7.52
CA VAL A 181 -3.31 -13.82 -6.42
C VAL A 181 -2.59 -14.31 -5.16
N TYR A 182 -2.68 -15.60 -4.83
CA TYR A 182 -1.96 -16.21 -3.71
C TYR A 182 -0.45 -16.12 -3.86
N ALA A 183 0.06 -16.39 -5.06
CA ALA A 183 1.48 -16.24 -5.36
C ALA A 183 1.94 -14.79 -5.26
N ASP A 184 1.13 -13.83 -5.69
CA ASP A 184 1.42 -12.40 -5.56
C ASP A 184 1.43 -11.94 -4.09
N ILE A 185 0.47 -12.40 -3.28
CA ILE A 185 0.44 -12.16 -1.82
C ILE A 185 1.74 -12.64 -1.17
N ASP A 186 2.20 -13.86 -1.48
CA ASP A 186 3.45 -14.39 -0.92
C ASP A 186 4.68 -13.63 -1.41
N ASN A 187 4.70 -13.25 -2.68
CA ASN A 187 5.79 -12.47 -3.25
C ASN A 187 5.89 -11.09 -2.61
N LYS A 188 4.76 -10.40 -2.39
CA LYS A 188 4.70 -9.12 -1.68
C LYS A 188 5.22 -9.29 -0.26
N ARG A 189 4.67 -10.22 0.53
CA ARG A 189 5.16 -10.52 1.89
C ARG A 189 6.67 -10.77 1.93
N LYS A 190 7.20 -11.56 0.99
CA LYS A 190 8.63 -11.87 0.90
C LYS A 190 9.46 -10.62 0.60
N THR A 191 9.07 -9.85 -0.41
CA THR A 191 9.83 -8.68 -0.88
C THR A 191 9.71 -7.47 0.04
N THR A 192 8.63 -7.38 0.81
CA THR A 192 8.38 -6.29 1.76
C THR A 192 8.66 -6.67 3.22
N ARG A 193 9.05 -7.92 3.51
CA ARG A 193 9.38 -8.41 4.86
C ARG A 193 10.28 -7.45 5.65
N TYR A 194 11.29 -6.86 4.99
CA TYR A 194 12.24 -5.95 5.63
C TYR A 194 11.59 -4.66 6.18
N LEU A 195 10.42 -4.27 5.68
CA LEU A 195 9.64 -3.14 6.18
C LEU A 195 9.12 -3.39 7.60
N HIS A 196 8.90 -4.65 7.96
CA HIS A 196 8.41 -5.09 9.28
C HIS A 196 9.51 -5.34 10.31
N LEU A 197 10.77 -5.43 9.86
CA LEU A 197 11.88 -5.76 10.75
C LEU A 197 12.32 -4.55 11.58
N SER A 198 12.49 -4.77 12.88
CA SER A 198 13.21 -3.88 13.78
C SER A 198 14.67 -3.70 13.32
N PRO A 199 15.32 -2.58 13.69
CA PRO A 199 16.77 -2.45 13.57
C PRO A 199 17.48 -3.64 14.24
N LEU A 200 18.52 -4.16 13.60
CA LEU A 200 19.34 -5.23 14.15
C LEU A 200 20.48 -4.63 14.96
N LEU A 201 20.67 -5.14 16.17
CA LEU A 201 21.86 -4.86 16.98
C LEU A 201 22.90 -5.97 16.71
N ILE A 202 24.19 -5.63 16.82
CA ILE A 202 25.26 -6.63 16.72
C ILE A 202 25.19 -7.59 17.92
N GLU A 203 24.95 -7.04 19.11
CA GLU A 203 24.74 -7.77 20.35
C GLU A 203 23.46 -7.24 21.02
N PRO A 204 22.69 -8.09 21.73
CA PRO A 204 21.56 -7.62 22.52
C PRO A 204 22.04 -6.69 23.63
N VAL A 205 21.21 -5.72 24.04
CA VAL A 205 21.46 -4.86 25.20
C VAL A 205 20.56 -5.35 26.34
N PRO A 206 21.08 -6.16 27.28
CA PRO A 206 20.25 -6.88 28.26
C PRO A 206 19.41 -5.97 29.16
N GLU A 207 19.88 -4.76 29.43
CA GLU A 207 19.23 -3.79 30.32
C GLU A 207 17.89 -3.27 29.75
N ILE A 208 17.72 -3.33 28.42
CA ILE A 208 16.54 -2.81 27.72
C ILE A 208 15.80 -3.88 26.91
N SER A 209 16.39 -5.06 26.72
CA SER A 209 15.77 -6.18 26.02
C SER A 209 14.82 -6.89 26.98
N ARG A 210 13.54 -6.47 26.98
CA ARG A 210 12.46 -7.18 27.69
C ARG A 210 11.95 -8.37 26.90
#